data_AF-A0A9D7RPN2-F1
#
_entry.id   AF-A0A9D7RPN2-F1
#
_cell.length_a   1.000
_cell.length_b   1.000
_cell.length_c   1.000
_cell.angle_alpha   90.00
_cell.angle_beta   90.00
_cell.angle_gamma   90.00
#
_symmetry.space_group_name_H-M   'P 1'
#
loop_
_entity.id
_entity.type
_entity.pdbx_description
1 polymer ?
#
loop_
_entity_poly.entity_id
_entity_poly.type
_entity_poly.pdbx_seq_one_letter_code
_entity_poly.pdbx_strand_id
1 'polypeptide(L)'
;MYAVCLRYARHELEAQDLLQEGFIRVFDKLSGFRLQGSLEGWIRRIMVHTAINTYRKKSFQQERFGLEHLPEEPVESVALDQLGEQEVLKLVSALPDGYRAVFNLYAIDGYDHAEIAEMLGFGESTSRSQLAKARRMLQQRLNDITLPVHAGKTPH
;
A
#
# COMPACT_ATOMS: atom_id res chain seq x y z
N MET A 1 -3.06 14.66 -2.30
CA MET A 1 -3.88 13.55 -2.83
C MET A 1 -3.12 12.66 -3.81
N TYR A 2 -2.34 13.18 -4.75
CA TYR A 2 -1.54 12.33 -5.64
C TYR A 2 -0.59 11.36 -4.89
N ALA A 3 0.10 11.85 -3.84
CA ALA A 3 0.90 10.99 -2.96
C ALA A 3 0.09 9.85 -2.31
N VAL A 4 -1.20 10.07 -2.00
CA VAL A 4 -2.09 9.01 -1.50
C VAL A 4 -2.27 7.94 -2.58
N CYS A 5 -2.57 8.34 -3.81
CA CYS A 5 -2.73 7.42 -4.94
C CYS A 5 -1.44 6.64 -5.25
N LEU A 6 -0.28 7.29 -5.18
CA LEU A 6 1.04 6.65 -5.38
C LEU A 6 1.29 5.49 -4.40
N ARG A 7 0.79 5.57 -3.16
CA ARG A 7 0.91 4.46 -2.20
C ARG A 7 0.18 3.20 -2.66
N TYR A 8 -0.92 3.36 -3.38
CA TYR A 8 -1.78 2.24 -3.80
C TYR A 8 -1.51 1.75 -5.22
N ALA A 9 -0.91 2.57 -6.07
CA ALA A 9 -0.57 2.25 -7.45
C ALA A 9 0.75 1.48 -7.59
N ARG A 10 0.89 0.70 -8.67
CA ARG A 10 2.15 0.05 -9.07
C ARG A 10 3.08 1.02 -9.82
N HIS A 11 2.50 1.92 -10.62
CA HIS A 11 3.24 2.87 -11.45
C HIS A 11 2.50 4.20 -11.53
N GLU A 12 3.20 5.21 -12.07
CA GLU A 12 2.72 6.59 -12.10
C GLU A 12 1.37 6.74 -12.84
N LEU A 13 1.24 6.11 -14.01
CA LEU A 13 -0.02 6.17 -14.78
C LEU A 13 -1.22 5.64 -13.99
N GLU A 14 -1.05 4.55 -13.21
CA GLU A 14 -2.14 4.03 -12.39
C GLU A 14 -2.47 5.00 -11.24
N ALA A 15 -1.47 5.70 -10.68
CA ALA A 15 -1.73 6.73 -9.68
C ALA A 15 -2.50 7.92 -10.27
N GLN A 16 -2.21 8.30 -11.51
CA GLN A 16 -2.94 9.36 -12.22
C GLN A 16 -4.38 8.93 -12.52
N ASP A 17 -4.62 7.69 -12.94
CA ASP A 17 -5.97 7.15 -13.16
C ASP A 17 -6.77 7.12 -11.85
N LEU A 18 -6.17 6.64 -10.76
CA LEU A 18 -6.78 6.65 -9.44
C LEU A 18 -7.12 8.06 -8.95
N LEU A 19 -6.24 9.02 -9.21
CA LEU A 19 -6.44 10.42 -8.85
C LEU A 19 -7.62 11.02 -9.62
N GLN A 20 -7.68 10.77 -10.93
CA GLN A 20 -8.75 11.26 -11.80
C GLN A 20 -10.12 10.68 -11.39
N GLU A 21 -10.23 9.35 -11.33
CA GLU A 21 -11.44 8.67 -10.89
C GLU A 21 -11.85 9.08 -9.46
N GLY A 22 -10.87 9.26 -8.57
CA GLY A 22 -11.10 9.73 -7.21
C GLY A 22 -11.71 11.13 -7.18
N PHE A 23 -11.21 12.06 -8.00
CA PHE A 23 -11.76 13.42 -8.06
C PHE A 23 -13.14 13.48 -8.72
N ILE A 24 -13.41 12.67 -9.75
CA ILE A 24 -14.77 12.53 -10.30
C ILE A 24 -15.75 12.21 -9.17
N ARG A 25 -15.43 11.20 -8.34
CA ARG A 25 -16.27 10.82 -7.20
C ARG A 25 -16.33 11.86 -6.09
N VAL A 26 -15.27 12.63 -5.89
CA VAL A 26 -15.28 13.77 -4.95
C VAL A 26 -16.31 14.79 -5.39
N PHE A 27 -16.31 15.18 -6.67
CA PHE A 27 -17.28 16.15 -7.19
C PHE A 27 -18.71 15.60 -7.16
N ASP A 28 -18.91 14.34 -7.53
CA ASP A 28 -20.23 13.68 -7.46
C ASP A 28 -20.81 13.67 -6.05
N LYS A 29 -19.96 13.51 -5.04
CA LYS A 29 -20.37 13.39 -3.62
C LYS A 29 -20.26 14.70 -2.85
N LEU A 30 -19.80 15.78 -3.47
CA LEU A 30 -19.45 17.03 -2.80
C LEU A 30 -20.64 17.65 -2.07
N SER A 31 -21.84 17.56 -2.66
CA SER A 31 -23.09 18.05 -2.06
C SER A 31 -23.44 17.35 -0.74
N GLY A 32 -22.91 16.15 -0.51
CA GLY A 32 -23.11 15.38 0.72
C GLY A 32 -22.10 15.71 1.83
N PHE A 33 -21.09 16.53 1.59
CA PHE A 33 -20.09 16.88 2.60
C PHE A 33 -20.67 17.86 3.63
N ARG A 34 -20.80 17.40 4.89
CA ARG A 34 -21.49 18.14 5.97
C ARG A 34 -20.55 18.95 6.87
N LEU A 35 -19.34 19.28 6.41
CA LEU A 35 -18.32 20.01 7.20
C LEU A 35 -17.97 19.34 8.56
N GLN A 36 -18.25 18.05 8.70
CA GLN A 36 -17.88 17.26 9.87
C GLN A 36 -16.47 16.72 9.65
N GLY A 37 -15.47 17.38 10.26
CA GLY A 37 -14.06 17.08 10.08
C GLY A 37 -13.41 17.83 8.91
N SER A 38 -12.18 17.47 8.58
CA SER A 38 -11.42 18.14 7.51
C SER A 38 -11.88 17.71 6.12
N LEU A 39 -12.01 18.68 5.21
CA LEU A 39 -12.25 18.40 3.78
C LEU A 39 -11.15 17.49 3.21
N GLU A 40 -9.90 17.73 3.60
CA GLU A 40 -8.77 16.88 3.18
C GLU A 40 -8.97 15.42 3.61
N GLY A 41 -9.37 15.16 4.86
CA GLY A 41 -9.62 13.81 5.36
C GLY A 41 -10.77 13.13 4.64
N TRP A 42 -11.84 13.88 4.32
CA TRP A 42 -12.96 13.38 3.54
C TRP A 42 -12.56 13.01 2.11
N ILE A 43 -11.79 13.88 1.42
CA ILE A 43 -11.26 13.60 0.08
C ILE A 43 -10.30 12.40 0.13
N ARG A 44 -9.41 12.34 1.13
CA ARG A 44 -8.47 11.22 1.32
C ARG A 44 -9.21 9.89 1.43
N ARG A 45 -10.30 9.83 2.20
CA ARG A 45 -11.15 8.63 2.30
C ARG A 45 -11.71 8.20 0.94
N ILE A 46 -12.18 9.16 0.13
CA ILE A 46 -12.68 8.87 -1.23
C ILE A 46 -11.55 8.33 -2.12
N MET A 47 -10.34 8.88 -2.02
CA MET A 47 -9.18 8.41 -2.77
C MET A 47 -8.81 6.97 -2.39
N VAL A 48 -8.72 6.67 -1.09
CA VAL A 48 -8.43 5.32 -0.59
C VAL A 48 -9.52 4.33 -1.04
N HIS A 49 -10.80 4.67 -0.86
CA HIS A 49 -11.90 3.80 -1.29
C HIS A 49 -11.88 3.56 -2.81
N THR A 50 -11.49 4.57 -3.58
CA THR A 50 -11.34 4.43 -5.03
C THR A 50 -10.24 3.45 -5.40
N ALA A 51 -9.07 3.56 -4.76
CA ALA A 51 -7.97 2.63 -4.94
C ALA A 51 -8.36 1.18 -4.56
N ILE A 52 -9.03 0.99 -3.42
CA ILE A 52 -9.48 -0.33 -2.97
C ILE A 52 -10.49 -0.95 -3.93
N ASN A 53 -11.46 -0.16 -4.41
CA ASN A 53 -12.45 -0.64 -5.37
C ASN A 53 -11.80 -1.04 -6.70
N THR A 54 -10.80 -0.31 -7.17
CA THR A 54 -10.02 -0.66 -8.36
C THR A 54 -9.23 -1.95 -8.14
N TYR A 55 -8.58 -2.10 -6.98
CA TYR A 55 -7.89 -3.34 -6.61
C TYR A 55 -8.84 -4.54 -6.62
N ARG A 56 -10.01 -4.45 -5.97
CA ARG A 56 -10.98 -5.57 -5.93
C ARG A 56 -11.44 -5.99 -7.31
N LYS A 57 -11.68 -5.04 -8.22
CA LYS A 57 -12.03 -5.33 -9.62
C LYS A 57 -10.91 -6.09 -10.33
N LYS A 58 -9.64 -5.70 -10.13
CA LYS A 58 -8.47 -6.38 -10.69
C LYS A 58 -8.25 -7.78 -10.09
N SER A 59 -8.35 -7.91 -8.77
CA SER A 59 -8.20 -9.20 -8.06
C SER A 59 -9.26 -10.20 -8.51
N PHE A 60 -10.53 -9.78 -8.61
CA PHE A 60 -11.60 -10.62 -9.14
C PHE A 60 -11.34 -11.07 -10.58
N GLN A 61 -10.73 -10.22 -11.41
CA GLN A 61 -10.30 -10.61 -12.75
C GLN A 61 -9.14 -11.62 -12.69
N GLN A 62 -8.14 -11.40 -11.84
CA GLN A 62 -6.98 -12.30 -11.70
C GLN A 62 -7.33 -13.67 -11.12
N GLU A 63 -8.26 -13.77 -10.17
CA GLU A 63 -8.76 -15.05 -9.66
C GLU A 63 -9.44 -15.87 -10.76
N ARG A 64 -10.09 -15.21 -11.72
CA ARG A 64 -10.62 -15.88 -12.93
C ARG A 64 -9.51 -16.40 -13.87
N PHE A 65 -8.27 -15.94 -13.72
CA PHE A 65 -7.11 -16.28 -14.55
C PHE A 65 -5.99 -17.05 -13.80
N GLY A 66 -6.16 -17.37 -12.51
CA GLY A 66 -5.39 -18.42 -11.81
C GLY A 66 -3.90 -18.15 -11.52
N LEU A 67 -3.52 -16.99 -10.98
CA LEU A 67 -2.11 -16.68 -10.64
C LEU A 67 -1.79 -16.66 -9.12
N GLU A 68 -1.13 -17.76 -8.74
CA GLU A 68 0.07 -17.95 -7.90
C GLU A 68 0.14 -17.70 -6.37
N HIS A 69 0.68 -18.75 -5.73
CA HIS A 69 1.22 -18.88 -4.38
C HIS A 69 2.65 -18.27 -4.30
N LEU A 70 3.07 -17.75 -3.13
CA LEU A 70 4.47 -17.39 -2.87
C LEU A 70 5.00 -18.10 -1.60
N PRO A 71 6.27 -18.57 -1.57
CA PRO A 71 6.85 -19.34 -0.46
C PRO A 71 7.22 -18.49 0.77
N GLU A 72 7.38 -19.15 1.92
CA GLU A 72 7.69 -18.55 3.23
C GLU A 72 9.13 -18.83 3.67
N GLU A 73 9.85 -17.80 4.15
CA GLU A 73 11.04 -17.96 4.99
C GLU A 73 11.09 -16.89 6.12
N PRO A 74 11.67 -17.18 7.31
CA PRO A 74 11.72 -16.28 8.46
C PRO A 74 13.04 -15.49 8.54
N VAL A 75 13.00 -14.17 8.84
CA VAL A 75 14.21 -13.35 9.12
C VAL A 75 13.93 -12.22 10.13
N GLU A 76 14.95 -11.87 10.92
CA GLU A 76 14.99 -10.88 12.01
C GLU A 76 15.10 -9.40 11.56
N SER A 77 14.83 -8.49 12.51
CA SER A 77 14.57 -7.05 12.35
C SER A 77 15.81 -6.15 12.50
N VAL A 78 15.95 -5.09 11.68
CA VAL A 78 17.00 -4.05 11.81
C VAL A 78 16.47 -2.62 11.54
N ALA A 79 17.15 -1.62 12.13
CA ALA A 79 16.80 -0.20 12.29
C ALA A 79 16.82 0.67 11.01
N LEU A 80 16.08 1.80 11.04
CA LEU A 80 15.48 2.49 9.89
C LEU A 80 15.88 3.97 9.70
N ASP A 81 17.09 4.39 10.07
CA ASP A 81 17.39 5.83 10.23
C ASP A 81 17.82 6.61 8.96
N GLN A 82 17.82 6.02 7.76
CA GLN A 82 18.39 6.68 6.56
C GLN A 82 17.58 6.56 5.24
N LEU A 83 16.26 6.32 5.28
CA LEU A 83 15.47 6.26 4.04
C LEU A 83 14.77 7.57 3.70
N GLY A 84 14.98 8.07 2.47
CA GLY A 84 14.18 9.15 1.90
C GLY A 84 12.76 8.71 1.51
N GLU A 85 11.81 9.63 1.48
CA GLU A 85 10.38 9.35 1.19
C GLU A 85 10.15 8.61 -0.14
N GLN A 86 10.94 8.94 -1.17
CA GLN A 86 10.87 8.28 -2.47
C GLN A 86 11.35 6.81 -2.43
N GLU A 87 12.34 6.51 -1.59
CA GLU A 87 12.86 5.15 -1.40
C GLU A 87 11.80 4.27 -0.73
N VAL A 88 11.14 4.81 0.31
CA VAL A 88 10.04 4.13 1.00
C VAL A 88 8.89 3.85 0.05
N LEU A 89 8.50 4.83 -0.77
CA LEU A 89 7.43 4.64 -1.76
C LEU A 89 7.78 3.55 -2.79
N LYS A 90 9.03 3.47 -3.26
CA LYS A 90 9.49 2.40 -4.16
C LYS A 90 9.43 1.03 -3.50
N LEU A 91 9.85 0.92 -2.24
CA LEU A 91 9.80 -0.34 -1.51
C LEU A 91 8.38 -0.86 -1.35
N VAL A 92 7.46 0.03 -0.98
CA VAL A 92 6.03 -0.27 -0.80
C VAL A 92 5.36 -0.58 -2.15
N SER A 93 5.65 0.17 -3.21
CA SER A 93 5.03 -0.05 -4.54
C SER A 93 5.38 -1.42 -5.12
N ALA A 94 6.58 -1.93 -4.83
CA ALA A 94 7.04 -3.23 -5.29
C ALA A 94 6.50 -4.42 -4.45
N LEU A 95 5.64 -4.19 -3.47
CA LEU A 95 4.91 -5.28 -2.79
C LEU A 95 3.80 -5.84 -3.70
N PRO A 96 3.44 -7.14 -3.55
CA PRO A 96 2.21 -7.68 -4.14
C PRO A 96 1.00 -6.86 -3.71
N ASP A 97 0.01 -6.72 -4.61
CA ASP A 97 -1.08 -5.74 -4.44
C ASP A 97 -1.85 -5.90 -3.13
N GLY A 98 -2.18 -7.13 -2.72
CA GLY A 98 -2.86 -7.39 -1.45
C GLY A 98 -2.02 -6.95 -0.24
N TYR A 99 -0.72 -7.26 -0.27
CA TYR A 99 0.20 -6.93 0.83
C TYR A 99 0.39 -5.42 0.92
N ARG A 100 0.51 -4.73 -0.22
CA ARG A 100 0.58 -3.27 -0.32
C ARG A 100 -0.68 -2.62 0.24
N ALA A 101 -1.85 -3.09 -0.18
CA ALA A 101 -3.13 -2.55 0.27
C ALA A 101 -3.30 -2.68 1.79
N VAL A 102 -3.08 -3.88 2.33
CA VAL A 102 -3.16 -4.13 3.78
C VAL A 102 -2.14 -3.30 4.56
N PHE A 103 -0.88 -3.23 4.09
CA PHE A 103 0.16 -2.44 4.75
C PHE A 103 -0.22 -0.95 4.82
N ASN A 104 -0.67 -0.35 3.71
CA ASN A 104 -1.05 1.06 3.70
C ASN A 104 -2.26 1.35 4.59
N LEU A 105 -3.30 0.50 4.51
CA LEU A 105 -4.52 0.66 5.31
C LEU A 105 -4.21 0.59 6.80
N TYR A 106 -3.40 -0.39 7.22
CA TYR A 106 -3.07 -0.58 8.64
C TYR A 106 -2.04 0.43 9.15
N ALA A 107 -0.88 0.51 8.50
CA ALA A 107 0.28 1.22 9.04
C ALA A 107 0.24 2.74 8.80
N ILE A 108 -0.51 3.20 7.80
CA ILE A 108 -0.52 4.62 7.42
C ILE A 108 -1.90 5.25 7.59
N ASP A 109 -2.96 4.58 7.15
CA ASP A 109 -4.31 5.14 7.22
C ASP A 109 -5.04 4.77 8.54
N GLY A 110 -4.48 3.87 9.35
CA GLY A 110 -4.89 3.61 10.73
C GLY A 110 -6.09 2.67 10.90
N TYR A 111 -6.47 1.92 9.87
CA TYR A 111 -7.56 0.95 9.93
C TYR A 111 -7.15 -0.31 10.72
N ASP A 112 -8.10 -0.93 11.40
CA ASP A 112 -7.89 -2.21 12.05
C ASP A 112 -8.09 -3.41 11.09
N HIS A 113 -7.78 -4.62 11.56
CA HIS A 113 -7.87 -5.82 10.72
C HIS A 113 -9.31 -6.19 10.32
N ALA A 114 -10.31 -5.83 11.12
CA ALA A 114 -11.72 -6.08 10.85
C ALA A 114 -12.21 -5.16 9.73
N GLU A 115 -11.90 -3.86 9.82
CA GLU A 115 -12.22 -2.87 8.79
C GLU A 115 -11.55 -3.23 7.45
N ILE A 116 -10.27 -3.62 7.49
CA ILE A 116 -9.52 -4.00 6.29
C ILE A 116 -10.11 -5.24 5.63
N ALA A 117 -10.51 -6.24 6.42
CA ALA A 117 -11.14 -7.47 5.95
C ALA A 117 -12.46 -7.16 5.21
N GLU A 118 -13.30 -6.31 5.78
CA GLU A 118 -14.55 -5.86 5.15
C GLU A 118 -14.28 -5.10 3.85
N MET A 119 -13.35 -4.15 3.87
CA MET A 119 -13.01 -3.34 2.70
C MET A 119 -12.51 -4.17 1.52
N LEU A 120 -11.64 -5.15 1.79
CA LEU A 120 -10.97 -5.97 0.77
C LEU A 120 -11.73 -7.25 0.41
N GLY A 121 -12.69 -7.69 1.22
CA GLY A 121 -13.52 -8.86 0.94
C GLY A 121 -12.88 -10.20 1.28
N PHE A 122 -12.00 -10.25 2.29
CA PHE A 122 -11.39 -11.48 2.81
C PHE A 122 -11.46 -11.54 4.34
N GLY A 123 -11.07 -12.65 4.96
CA GLY A 123 -11.10 -12.79 6.43
C GLY A 123 -10.01 -12.00 7.16
N GLU A 124 -10.24 -11.63 8.43
CA GLU A 124 -9.25 -10.88 9.22
C GLU A 124 -7.91 -11.61 9.40
N SER A 125 -7.92 -12.95 9.42
CA SER A 125 -6.70 -13.77 9.45
C SER A 125 -5.85 -13.55 8.20
N THR A 126 -6.49 -13.34 7.04
CA THR A 126 -5.84 -12.94 5.79
C THR A 126 -5.22 -11.55 5.93
N SER A 127 -5.93 -10.59 6.55
CA SER A 127 -5.36 -9.25 6.83
C SER A 127 -4.08 -9.34 7.67
N ARG A 128 -4.12 -10.06 8.80
CA ARG A 128 -2.95 -10.23 9.69
C ARG A 128 -1.78 -10.91 8.98
N SER A 129 -2.04 -11.98 8.24
CA SER A 129 -1.00 -12.72 7.52
C SER A 129 -0.40 -11.90 6.36
N GLN A 130 -1.22 -11.17 5.58
CA GLN A 130 -0.72 -10.27 4.53
C GLN A 130 0.11 -9.13 5.12
N LEU A 131 -0.29 -8.55 6.26
CA LEU A 131 0.52 -7.52 6.93
C LEU A 131 1.88 -8.08 7.39
N ALA A 132 1.89 -9.28 7.97
CA ALA A 132 3.12 -9.94 8.38
C ALA A 132 4.05 -10.21 7.19
N LYS A 133 3.51 -10.69 6.07
CA LYS A 133 4.26 -10.91 4.83
C LYS A 133 4.79 -9.60 4.24
N ALA A 134 3.97 -8.53 4.21
CA ALA A 134 4.39 -7.20 3.77
C ALA A 134 5.59 -6.69 4.58
N ARG A 135 5.51 -6.76 5.91
CA ARG A 135 6.60 -6.33 6.80
C ARG A 135 7.89 -7.12 6.56
N ARG A 136 7.80 -8.44 6.39
CA ARG A 136 8.98 -9.29 6.09
C ARG A 136 9.64 -8.90 4.78
N MET A 137 8.85 -8.74 3.71
CA MET A 137 9.39 -8.33 2.39
C MET A 137 10.05 -6.96 2.44
N LEU A 138 9.46 -6.00 3.16
CA LEU A 138 10.05 -4.68 3.34
C LEU A 138 11.36 -4.75 4.13
N GLN A 139 11.39 -5.51 5.23
CA GLN A 139 12.60 -5.72 6.04
C GLN A 139 13.74 -6.36 5.23
N GLN A 140 13.45 -7.40 4.44
CA GLN A 140 14.44 -8.03 3.57
C GLN A 140 15.06 -7.02 2.60
N ARG A 141 14.23 -6.24 1.90
CA ARG A 141 14.71 -5.22 0.96
C ARG A 141 15.48 -4.10 1.64
N LEU A 142 15.10 -3.72 2.86
CA LEU A 142 15.84 -2.73 3.65
C LEU A 142 17.23 -3.24 4.04
N ASN A 143 17.35 -4.51 4.42
CA ASN A 143 18.64 -5.14 4.70
C ASN A 143 19.52 -5.14 3.43
N ASP A 144 18.95 -5.51 2.28
CA ASP A 144 19.65 -5.48 0.99
C ASP A 144 20.10 -4.09 0.56
N ILE A 145 19.43 -3.02 1.00
CA ILE A 145 19.83 -1.63 0.73
C ILE A 145 20.89 -1.14 1.74
N THR A 146 20.89 -1.67 2.97
CA THR A 146 21.81 -1.24 4.03
C THR A 146 23.16 -1.95 3.95
N LEU A 147 23.18 -3.18 3.44
CA LEU A 147 24.38 -4.01 3.24
C LEU A 147 25.34 -3.60 2.08
N PRO A 148 24.96 -2.91 0.98
CA PRO A 148 25.86 -2.68 -0.16
C PRO A 148 26.81 -1.48 -0.04
N VAL A 149 26.65 -0.59 0.96
CA VAL A 149 27.39 0.70 0.97
C VAL A 149 28.68 0.67 1.81
N HIS A 150 28.90 -0.36 2.63
CA HIS A 150 30.09 -0.43 3.51
C HIS A 150 31.24 -1.30 2.98
N ALA A 151 31.11 -1.93 1.80
CA ALA A 151 32.13 -2.81 1.22
C ALA A 151 33.11 -2.09 0.26
N GLY A 152 33.39 -0.80 0.49
CA GLY A 152 34.08 0.05 -0.49
C GLY A 152 35.12 1.01 0.06
N LYS A 153 35.95 0.62 1.03
CA LYS A 153 37.26 1.24 1.29
C LYS A 153 38.27 0.19 1.74
N THR A 154 39.00 -0.40 0.80
CA THR A 154 40.31 -1.01 1.08
C THR A 154 41.39 0.07 1.08
N PRO A 155 42.39 -0.02 1.98
CA PRO A 155 43.44 0.97 2.14
C PRO A 155 44.57 0.73 1.13
N HIS A 156 45.08 1.81 0.54
CA HIS A 156 46.45 1.91 0.05
C HIS A 156 47.04 3.26 0.46
#